data_AF-A0A814URI7-F1
#
_entry.id   AF-A0A814URI7-F1
#
_cell.length_a   1.000
_cell.length_b   1.000
_cell.length_c   1.000
_cell.angle_alpha   90.00
_cell.angle_beta   90.00
_cell.angle_gamma   90.00
#
_symmetry.space_group_name_H-M   'P 1'
#
loop_
_entity.id
_entity.type
_entity.pdbx_description
1 polymer ?
#
loop_
_entity_poly.entity_id
_entity_poly.type
_entity_poly.pdbx_seq_one_letter_code
_entity_poly.pdbx_strand_id
1 'polypeptide(L)'
;MLFLLFIVACNALFTETVIVRCDFETNCNDFSTVSYWSLANGFNPQPIDHDHTLNNRSGHYIFYNPSSKPFRISKIKTTDWIEPKSNRSACFRMWYYTPVENLPFYIQLIQGDDEQFTRVIDTIPRKDPSSHGQMRNLRYLFG
;
A
#
# COMPACT_ATOMS: atom_id res chain seq x y z
N MET A 1 -46.27 -0.39 -14.07
CA MET A 1 -45.23 -1.41 -14.32
C MET A 1 -43.92 -0.69 -14.62
N LEU A 2 -43.25 -0.17 -13.59
CA LEU A 2 -42.12 0.78 -13.72
C LEU A 2 -41.09 0.53 -12.60
N PHE A 3 -40.69 -0.72 -12.38
CA PHE A 3 -39.72 -1.10 -11.34
C PHE A 3 -38.45 -1.79 -11.89
N LEU A 4 -38.38 -2.05 -13.20
CA LEU A 4 -37.30 -2.83 -13.83
C LEU A 4 -36.16 -2.00 -14.44
N LEU A 5 -36.29 -0.67 -14.52
CA LEU A 5 -35.28 0.20 -15.14
C LEU A 5 -34.18 0.70 -14.19
N PHE A 6 -34.40 0.67 -12.86
CA PHE A 6 -33.43 1.19 -11.88
C PHE A 6 -32.36 0.18 -11.43
N ILE A 7 -32.61 -1.13 -11.53
CA ILE A 7 -31.66 -2.16 -11.07
C ILE A 7 -30.50 -2.36 -12.07
N VAL A 8 -30.71 -2.07 -13.35
CA VAL A 8 -29.73 -2.36 -14.41
C VAL A 8 -28.56 -1.35 -14.44
N ALA A 9 -28.69 -0.18 -13.81
CA ALA A 9 -27.60 0.82 -13.76
C ALA A 9 -26.57 0.56 -12.64
N CYS A 10 -26.87 -0.30 -11.67
CA CYS A 10 -25.95 -0.63 -10.56
C CYS A 10 -25.04 -1.85 -10.87
N ASN A 11 -24.82 -2.14 -12.15
CA ASN A 11 -23.85 -3.12 -12.59
C ASN A 11 -22.90 -2.50 -13.63
N ALA A 12 -22.46 -1.27 -13.39
CA ALA A 12 -21.16 -0.88 -13.90
C ALA A 12 -20.13 -1.76 -13.17
N LEU A 13 -19.89 -2.94 -13.76
CA LEU A 13 -18.75 -3.80 -13.50
C LEU A 13 -17.49 -2.95 -13.67
N PHE A 14 -17.09 -2.25 -12.62
CA PHE A 14 -15.70 -1.87 -12.47
C PHE A 14 -14.93 -3.16 -12.24
N THR A 15 -14.48 -3.77 -13.32
CA THR A 15 -13.48 -4.83 -13.25
C THR A 15 -12.19 -4.18 -12.76
N GLU A 16 -11.98 -4.24 -11.45
CA GLU A 16 -10.71 -3.85 -10.84
C GLU A 16 -9.63 -4.77 -11.39
N THR A 17 -8.90 -4.29 -12.39
CA THR A 17 -7.74 -5.00 -12.90
C THR A 17 -6.60 -4.76 -11.92
N VAL A 18 -6.12 -5.82 -11.28
CA VAL A 18 -4.91 -5.74 -10.46
C VAL A 18 -3.73 -5.57 -11.41
N ILE A 19 -3.10 -4.38 -11.37
CA ILE A 19 -1.97 -4.06 -12.24
C ILE A 19 -0.69 -4.66 -11.65
N VAL A 20 -0.44 -4.41 -10.36
CA VAL A 20 0.74 -4.90 -9.63
C VAL A 20 0.32 -5.26 -8.19
N ARG A 21 0.81 -6.38 -7.66
CA ARG A 21 0.53 -6.84 -6.28
C ARG A 21 1.72 -7.59 -5.70
N CYS A 22 2.00 -7.36 -4.43
CA CYS A 22 2.91 -8.16 -3.62
C CYS A 22 2.35 -8.29 -2.21
N ASP A 23 2.30 -9.52 -1.70
CA ASP A 23 1.95 -9.85 -0.32
C ASP A 23 3.13 -10.43 0.47
N PHE A 24 4.34 -10.43 -0.12
CA PHE A 24 5.61 -10.84 0.50
C PHE A 24 5.75 -12.32 0.87
N GLU A 25 4.74 -13.17 0.61
CA GLU A 25 4.82 -14.61 0.89
C GLU A 25 5.61 -15.39 -0.17
N THR A 26 5.74 -14.82 -1.35
CA THR A 26 6.50 -15.38 -2.47
C THR A 26 7.37 -14.30 -3.10
N ASN A 27 8.15 -14.67 -4.11
CA ASN A 27 9.12 -13.78 -4.72
C ASN A 27 8.42 -12.61 -5.47
N CYS A 28 8.43 -11.42 -4.86
CA CYS A 28 7.86 -10.19 -5.43
C CYS A 28 8.84 -9.50 -6.39
N ASN A 29 9.20 -10.16 -7.48
CA ASN A 29 10.21 -9.66 -8.44
C ASN A 29 9.93 -8.24 -8.96
N ASP A 30 8.66 -7.89 -9.07
CA ASP A 30 8.20 -6.59 -9.56
C ASP A 30 8.33 -5.48 -8.52
N PHE A 31 8.70 -5.81 -7.26
CA PHE A 31 8.87 -4.86 -6.17
C PHE A 31 10.29 -4.87 -5.62
N SER A 32 10.85 -3.69 -5.44
CA SER A 32 12.08 -3.51 -4.67
C SER A 32 11.86 -2.54 -3.51
N THR A 33 12.36 -2.94 -2.34
CA THR A 33 12.38 -2.09 -1.17
C THR A 33 13.72 -1.36 -1.09
N VAL A 34 13.66 -0.05 -0.87
CA VAL A 34 14.84 0.81 -0.83
C VAL A 34 14.94 1.50 0.53
N SER A 35 16.17 1.67 1.01
CA SER A 35 16.53 2.32 2.27
C SER A 35 16.16 1.49 3.52
N TYR A 36 15.18 1.92 4.31
CA TYR A 36 14.96 1.47 5.68
C TYR A 36 13.83 0.43 5.80
N TRP A 37 13.48 -0.23 4.70
CA TRP A 37 12.54 -1.33 4.71
C TRP A 37 13.29 -2.64 4.95
N SER A 38 12.80 -3.46 5.88
CA SER A 38 13.34 -4.77 6.17
C SER A 38 12.23 -5.81 6.15
N LEU A 39 12.53 -7.03 5.71
CA LEU A 39 11.59 -8.15 5.75
C LEU A 39 11.56 -8.76 7.16
N ALA A 40 10.37 -9.07 7.65
CA ALA A 40 10.13 -9.77 8.91
C ALA A 40 9.01 -10.80 8.76
N ASN A 41 8.86 -11.63 9.78
CA ASN A 41 7.76 -12.57 9.94
C ASN A 41 7.46 -12.75 11.44
N GLY A 42 6.45 -13.57 11.74
CA GLY A 42 6.02 -13.81 13.11
C GLY A 42 6.92 -14.65 13.99
N PHE A 43 8.00 -15.24 13.45
CA PHE A 43 8.99 -15.95 14.26
C PHE A 43 9.99 -15.00 14.91
N ASN A 44 10.27 -13.87 14.27
CA ASN A 44 11.08 -12.76 14.80
C ASN A 44 10.27 -11.45 14.68
N PRO A 45 9.24 -11.28 15.53
CA PRO A 45 8.22 -10.26 15.33
C PRO A 45 8.77 -8.84 15.44
N GLN A 46 8.36 -7.97 14.53
CA GLN A 46 8.75 -6.56 14.44
C GLN A 46 7.62 -5.73 13.82
N PRO A 47 6.68 -5.11 14.55
CA PRO A 47 6.25 -5.31 15.94
C PRO A 47 5.09 -6.33 16.11
N ILE A 48 4.62 -6.94 15.01
CA ILE A 48 3.50 -7.89 14.99
C ILE A 48 4.02 -9.32 14.77
N ASP A 49 3.26 -10.32 15.21
CA ASP A 49 3.63 -11.74 15.08
C ASP A 49 2.88 -12.48 13.95
N HIS A 50 2.15 -11.76 13.11
CA HIS A 50 1.48 -12.28 11.93
C HIS A 50 1.28 -11.16 10.91
N ASP A 51 1.31 -11.52 9.64
CA ASP A 51 0.95 -10.63 8.55
C ASP A 51 -0.58 -10.68 8.29
N HIS A 52 -1.08 -9.84 7.40
CA HIS A 52 -2.51 -9.83 7.04
C HIS A 52 -2.91 -11.00 6.10
N THR A 53 -1.98 -11.50 5.30
CA THR A 53 -2.25 -12.48 4.22
C THR A 53 -2.51 -13.86 4.78
N LEU A 54 -1.61 -14.35 5.64
CA LEU A 54 -1.70 -15.69 6.22
C LEU A 54 -2.26 -15.70 7.64
N ASN A 55 -2.25 -14.55 8.31
CA ASN A 55 -2.76 -14.37 9.67
C ASN A 55 -2.19 -15.39 10.67
N ASN A 56 -0.93 -15.76 10.48
CA ASN A 56 -0.17 -16.65 11.35
C ASN A 56 1.33 -16.30 11.29
N ARG A 57 2.14 -16.96 12.14
CA ARG A 57 3.57 -16.63 12.31
C ARG A 57 4.45 -16.86 11.08
N SER A 58 3.98 -17.65 10.12
CA SER A 58 4.70 -17.93 8.89
C SER A 58 4.55 -16.82 7.85
N GLY A 59 3.62 -15.88 8.07
CA GLY A 59 3.39 -14.75 7.17
C GLY A 59 4.52 -13.73 7.20
N HIS A 60 4.79 -13.15 6.05
CA HIS A 60 5.86 -12.21 5.79
C HIS A 60 5.32 -10.80 5.54
N TYR A 61 6.06 -9.81 6.02
CA TYR A 61 5.73 -8.42 5.79
C TYR A 61 7.01 -7.58 5.86
N ILE A 62 6.93 -6.36 5.33
CA ILE A 62 8.01 -5.39 5.46
C ILE A 62 7.72 -4.40 6.58
N PHE A 63 8.75 -4.00 7.31
CA PHE A 63 8.65 -2.99 8.36
C PHE A 63 9.71 -1.91 8.19
N TYR A 64 9.38 -0.71 8.69
CA TYR A 64 10.28 0.43 8.64
C TYR A 64 11.26 0.39 9.82
N ASN A 65 12.54 0.21 9.52
CA ASN A 65 13.64 0.07 10.46
C ASN A 65 14.78 1.07 10.16
N PRO A 66 14.75 2.28 10.74
CA PRO A 66 15.73 3.30 10.41
C PRO A 66 17.08 3.19 11.17
N SER A 67 17.35 2.05 11.81
CA SER A 67 18.60 1.67 12.51
C SER A 67 19.21 2.65 13.54
N SER A 68 18.65 3.85 13.74
CA SER A 68 19.01 4.83 14.81
C SER A 68 18.41 6.22 14.63
N LYS A 69 17.88 6.59 13.45
CA LYS A 69 17.34 7.95 13.20
C LYS A 69 15.86 7.92 12.85
N PRO A 70 14.93 8.36 13.73
CA PRO A 70 13.53 8.47 13.35
C PRO A 70 13.37 9.48 12.19
N PHE A 71 12.30 9.35 11.40
CA PHE A 71 11.92 10.28 10.33
C PHE A 71 12.86 10.31 9.11
N ARG A 72 13.06 9.15 8.48
CA ARG A 72 13.73 9.04 7.18
C ARG A 72 12.74 8.55 6.12
N ILE A 73 12.96 9.01 4.90
CA ILE A 73 12.19 8.59 3.74
C ILE A 73 12.64 7.17 3.38
N SER A 74 11.68 6.31 3.08
CA SER A 74 11.90 4.95 2.61
C SER A 74 10.98 4.70 1.41
N LYS A 75 11.43 3.92 0.43
CA LYS A 75 10.71 3.79 -0.86
C LYS A 75 10.41 2.33 -1.17
N ILE A 76 9.26 2.09 -1.75
CA ILE A 76 8.90 0.82 -2.39
C ILE A 76 8.74 1.16 -3.87
N LYS A 77 9.52 0.51 -4.73
CA LYS A 77 9.53 0.75 -6.18
C LYS A 77 8.96 -0.46 -6.91
N THR A 78 8.31 -0.22 -8.04
CA THR A 78 7.93 -1.26 -8.99
C THR A 78 8.21 -0.81 -10.42
N THR A 79 8.66 -1.73 -11.27
CA THR A 79 8.92 -1.49 -12.69
C THR A 79 7.68 -1.67 -13.56
N ASP A 80 6.65 -2.33 -13.02
CA ASP A 80 5.47 -2.76 -13.79
C ASP A 80 4.30 -1.79 -13.63
N TRP A 81 4.58 -0.55 -13.18
CA TRP A 81 3.57 0.48 -13.06
C TRP A 81 3.12 0.96 -14.45
N ILE A 82 1.83 0.77 -14.73
CA ILE A 82 1.17 1.31 -15.92
C ILE A 82 0.32 2.52 -15.49
N GLU A 83 0.62 3.69 -16.05
CA GLU A 83 -0.19 4.88 -15.82
C GLU A 83 -1.63 4.63 -16.29
N PRO A 84 -2.65 4.94 -15.47
CA PRO A 84 -4.03 4.88 -15.89
C PRO A 84 -4.23 5.74 -17.14
N LYS A 85 -4.94 5.20 -18.12
CA LYS A 85 -5.39 6.00 -19.27
C LYS A 85 -6.23 7.18 -18.78
N SER A 86 -6.24 8.29 -19.51
CA SER A 86 -6.90 9.57 -19.13
C SER A 86 -8.39 9.50 -18.76
N ASN A 87 -9.06 8.37 -18.97
CA ASN A 87 -10.44 8.11 -18.57
C ASN A 87 -10.60 7.01 -17.51
N ARG A 88 -9.52 6.63 -16.82
CA ARG A 88 -9.50 5.59 -15.78
C ARG A 88 -8.78 6.11 -14.55
N SER A 89 -9.29 5.78 -13.37
CA SER A 89 -8.58 5.98 -12.11
C SER A 89 -7.80 4.71 -11.74
N ALA A 90 -6.65 4.86 -11.11
CA ALA A 90 -5.95 3.80 -10.40
C ALA A 90 -6.41 3.71 -8.94
N CYS A 91 -6.14 2.54 -8.34
CA CYS A 91 -6.33 2.33 -6.93
C CYS A 91 -5.03 1.86 -6.28
N PHE A 92 -4.55 2.61 -5.30
CA PHE A 92 -3.48 2.20 -4.41
C PHE A 92 -4.09 1.49 -3.19
N ARG A 93 -3.53 0.34 -2.83
CA ARG A 93 -3.94 -0.42 -1.65
C ARG A 93 -2.76 -0.96 -0.88
N MET A 94 -2.83 -0.89 0.44
CA MET A 94 -1.93 -1.62 1.32
C MET A 94 -2.61 -1.97 2.63
N TRP A 95 -2.13 -3.03 3.26
CA TRP A 95 -2.38 -3.28 4.67
C TRP A 95 -1.19 -2.75 5.47
N TYR A 96 -1.48 -2.06 6.57
CA TYR A 96 -0.43 -1.50 7.43
C TYR A 96 -0.81 -1.58 8.90
N TYR A 97 0.21 -1.63 9.75
CA TYR A 97 0.10 -1.59 11.20
C TYR A 97 1.07 -0.55 11.74
N THR A 98 0.68 0.17 12.79
CA THR A 98 1.60 1.02 13.55
C THR A 98 1.32 0.87 15.05
N PRO A 99 2.34 0.58 15.88
CA PRO A 99 2.17 0.57 17.33
C PRO A 99 2.14 2.00 17.90
N VAL A 100 2.58 2.99 17.12
CA VAL A 100 2.71 4.38 17.56
C VAL A 100 1.41 5.13 17.33
N GLU A 101 0.85 5.66 18.41
CA GLU A 101 -0.26 6.61 18.41
C GLU A 101 0.18 7.95 17.81
N ASN A 102 -0.71 8.61 17.06
CA ASN A 102 -0.46 9.93 16.48
C ASN A 102 0.78 10.02 15.55
N LEU A 103 1.32 8.92 15.00
CA LEU A 103 2.46 8.96 14.10
C LEU A 103 2.10 9.68 12.78
N PRO A 104 2.60 10.91 12.53
CA PRO A 104 2.34 11.59 11.28
C PRO A 104 3.22 10.98 10.19
N PHE A 105 2.60 10.37 9.20
CA PHE A 105 3.27 10.02 7.96
C PHE A 105 2.36 10.30 6.78
N TYR A 106 2.98 10.57 5.64
CA TYR A 106 2.31 10.72 4.36
C TYR A 106 2.90 9.70 3.39
N ILE A 107 2.05 9.17 2.53
CA ILE A 107 2.49 8.30 1.42
C ILE A 107 2.47 9.17 0.17
N GLN A 108 3.58 9.25 -0.53
CA GLN A 108 3.63 9.90 -1.84
C GLN A 108 3.60 8.82 -2.91
N LEU A 109 2.68 8.96 -3.85
CA LEU A 109 2.68 8.18 -5.08
C LEU A 109 3.55 8.94 -6.07
N ILE A 110 4.60 8.30 -6.55
CA ILE A 110 5.64 8.92 -7.36
C ILE A 110 5.88 8.05 -8.59
N GLN A 111 6.02 8.69 -9.76
CA GLN A 111 6.33 8.03 -11.03
C GLN A 111 7.60 8.61 -11.64
N GLY A 112 8.51 7.74 -12.10
CA GLY A 112 9.76 8.10 -12.74
C GLY A 112 10.86 7.07 -12.45
N ASP A 113 11.85 7.01 -13.34
CA ASP A 113 12.91 5.98 -13.31
C ASP A 113 14.13 6.40 -12.46
N ASP A 114 14.34 7.71 -12.29
CA ASP A 114 15.46 8.30 -11.55
C ASP A 114 14.96 9.37 -10.56
N GLU A 115 15.64 9.54 -9.43
CA GLU A 115 15.27 10.49 -8.37
C GLU A 115 15.19 11.94 -8.87
N GLN A 116 15.88 12.27 -9.96
CA GLN A 116 15.82 13.59 -10.59
C GLN A 116 14.62 13.78 -11.51
N PHE A 117 14.01 12.70 -12.00
CA PHE A 117 12.90 12.72 -12.97
C PHE A 117 11.62 12.11 -12.41
N THR A 118 11.46 12.17 -11.08
CA THR A 118 10.24 11.74 -10.42
C THR A 118 9.17 12.83 -10.37
N ARG A 119 7.96 12.50 -10.80
CA ARG A 119 6.75 13.31 -10.60
C ARG A 119 5.97 12.76 -9.41
N VAL A 120 5.60 13.62 -8.46
CA VAL A 120 4.60 13.28 -7.44
C VAL A 120 3.23 13.27 -8.10
N ILE A 121 2.59 12.10 -8.16
CA ILE A 121 1.23 11.92 -8.66
C ILE A 121 0.24 12.40 -7.61
N ASP A 122 0.43 11.95 -6.37
CA ASP A 122 -0.46 12.28 -5.27
C ASP A 122 0.24 12.15 -3.90
N THR A 123 -0.30 12.83 -2.88
CA THR A 123 0.11 12.69 -1.49
C THR A 123 -1.10 12.25 -0.68
N ILE A 124 -1.02 11.08 -0.04
CA ILE A 124 -2.06 10.52 0.81
C ILE A 124 -1.80 10.98 2.25
N PRO A 125 -2.53 11.99 2.77
CA PRO A 125 -2.39 12.40 4.16
C PRO A 125 -3.04 11.36 5.07
N ARG A 126 -2.31 10.84 6.06
CA ARG A 126 -2.97 10.10 7.15
C ARG A 126 -3.52 11.09 8.16
N LYS A 127 -4.84 11.04 8.38
CA LYS A 127 -5.55 11.93 9.32
C LYS A 127 -6.13 11.20 10.53
N ASP A 128 -5.96 9.88 10.65
CA ASP A 128 -6.58 9.11 11.74
C ASP A 128 -5.58 8.74 12.87
N PRO A 129 -5.50 9.56 13.93
CA PRO A 129 -4.65 9.30 15.10
C PRO A 129 -5.08 8.11 15.96
N SER A 130 -6.34 7.68 15.87
CA SER A 130 -6.93 6.62 16.71
C SER A 130 -6.64 5.20 16.23
N SER A 131 -5.94 5.08 15.10
CA SER A 131 -5.77 3.81 14.37
C SER A 131 -4.48 3.03 14.71
N HIS A 132 -3.81 3.37 15.81
CA HIS A 132 -2.64 2.63 16.30
C HIS A 132 -3.04 1.27 16.90
N GLY A 133 -2.10 0.33 16.94
CA GLY A 133 -2.29 -0.99 17.54
C GLY A 133 -3.25 -1.91 16.76
N GLN A 134 -3.75 -1.50 15.59
CA GLN A 134 -4.65 -2.30 14.76
C GLN A 134 -4.15 -2.34 13.31
N MET A 135 -4.35 -3.49 12.66
CA MET A 135 -4.11 -3.65 11.23
C MET A 135 -5.17 -2.88 10.43
N ARG A 136 -4.75 -2.13 9.41
CA ARG A 136 -5.63 -1.24 8.62
C ARG A 136 -5.44 -1.47 7.13
N ASN A 137 -6.56 -1.46 6.41
CA ASN A 137 -6.56 -1.40 4.95
C ASN A 137 -6.60 0.07 4.51
N LEU A 138 -5.53 0.54 3.87
CA LEU A 138 -5.54 1.80 3.15
C LEU A 138 -5.99 1.51 1.71
N ARG A 139 -7.03 2.21 1.28
CA ARG A 139 -7.50 2.22 -0.11
C ARG A 139 -7.59 3.66 -0.57
N TYR A 140 -6.90 3.99 -1.67
CA TYR A 140 -6.84 5.34 -2.21
C TYR A 140 -7.03 5.31 -3.72
N LEU A 141 -7.87 6.20 -4.25
CA LEU A 141 -8.14 6.35 -5.68
C LEU A 141 -7.45 7.60 -6.19
N PHE A 142 -6.79 7.51 -7.34
CA PHE A 142 -6.05 8.61 -7.97
C PHE A 142 -6.08 8.47 -9.49
N GLY A 143 -5.82 9.56 -10.20
CA GLY A 143 -5.95 9.65 -11.67
C GLY A 143 -6.97 10.70 -12.07
#